data_AF-A0A6I5YPI9-F1
#
_entry.id   AF-A0A6I5YPI9-F1
#
_cell.length_a   1.000
_cell.length_b   1.000
_cell.length_c   1.000
_cell.angle_alpha   90.00
_cell.angle_beta   90.00
_cell.angle_gamma   90.00
#
_symmetry.space_group_name_H-M   'P 1'
#
loop_
_entity.id
_entity.type
_entity.pdbx_description
1 polymer ?
#
loop_
_entity_poly.entity_id
_entity_poly.type
_entity_poly.pdbx_seq_one_letter_code
_entity_poly.pdbx_strand_id
1 'polypeptide(L)'
;MAATEHRALAPGGGTPTGGVARPSLAEVAAQFPRAALGRSDHLGRLFDYLLDKSQRGEVCREVDILIDIFGKAGADALLDASTRVYVHRLRKKMDEFYAGPGNGQAYRLMVPKGEYRLAVEGRALPPDAEATAVSPSSRWSGGRWRLLIAMLGSAALGAAVILAGQSLWSSRDGLDRARQSHVWAPLLGVRRPLTIVPGDYYIMGEQDEMALAPNRLVRDFSINSRADLERRLIDDPALRNRYIDLDLRYLPTRP
;
A
#
# COMPACT_ATOMS: atom_id res chain seq x y z
N MET A 1 77.34 24.56 8.34
CA MET A 1 76.33 25.54 8.78
C MET A 1 75.63 26.07 7.53
N ALA A 2 74.51 25.45 7.16
CA ALA A 2 73.73 25.82 5.98
C ALA A 2 72.64 26.82 6.39
N ALA A 3 72.62 27.98 5.75
CA ALA A 3 71.62 29.01 5.93
C ALA A 3 70.50 28.80 4.89
N THR A 4 69.28 28.57 5.38
CA THR A 4 68.06 28.43 4.60
C THR A 4 67.36 29.79 4.54
N GLU A 5 67.45 30.49 3.42
CA GLU A 5 66.57 31.63 3.11
C GLU A 5 65.26 31.12 2.49
N HIS A 6 64.17 31.24 3.23
CA HIS A 6 62.82 30.95 2.76
C HIS A 6 62.15 32.28 2.38
N ARG A 7 62.18 32.64 1.09
CA ARG A 7 61.54 33.84 0.55
C ARG A 7 60.03 33.61 0.41
N ALA A 8 59.27 34.56 0.97
CA ALA A 8 57.81 34.57 1.06
C ALA A 8 57.12 34.63 -0.31
N LEU A 9 56.16 33.73 -0.51
CA LEU A 9 55.17 33.76 -1.60
C LEU A 9 53.85 34.27 -1.01
N ALA A 10 53.47 35.49 -1.36
CA ALA A 10 52.13 36.01 -1.07
C ALA A 10 51.10 35.30 -1.96
N PRO A 11 50.01 34.71 -1.42
CA PRO A 11 48.89 34.33 -2.25
C PRO A 11 47.98 35.54 -2.47
N GLY A 12 47.81 35.89 -3.74
CA GLY A 12 46.94 36.97 -4.19
C GLY A 12 45.51 36.81 -3.70
N GLY A 13 44.92 37.95 -3.33
CA GLY A 13 43.50 38.08 -3.03
C GLY A 13 42.68 37.78 -4.28
N GLY A 14 42.19 36.55 -4.38
CA GLY A 14 41.05 36.24 -5.23
C GLY A 14 39.81 36.90 -4.65
N THR A 15 39.30 37.92 -5.31
CA THR A 15 37.93 38.41 -5.15
C THR A 15 36.96 37.23 -5.20
N PRO A 16 36.01 37.10 -4.25
CA PRO A 16 34.99 36.08 -4.35
C PRO A 16 34.06 36.46 -5.50
N THR A 17 34.14 35.70 -6.59
CA THR A 17 33.17 35.71 -7.69
C THR A 17 31.80 35.54 -7.08
N GLY A 18 30.90 36.49 -7.36
CA GLY A 18 29.52 36.49 -6.88
C GLY A 18 28.84 35.17 -7.20
N GLY A 19 28.74 34.31 -6.20
CA GLY A 19 27.89 33.13 -6.24
C GLY A 19 26.46 33.62 -6.25
N VAL A 20 25.76 33.41 -7.37
CA VAL A 20 24.30 33.55 -7.40
C VAL A 20 23.76 32.68 -6.26
N ALA A 21 23.20 33.30 -5.22
CA ALA A 21 22.68 32.58 -4.07
C ALA A 21 21.65 31.54 -4.56
N ARG A 22 21.80 30.28 -4.13
CA ARG A 22 20.82 29.25 -4.45
C ARG A 22 19.49 29.65 -3.83
N PRO A 23 18.39 29.72 -4.59
CA PRO A 23 17.09 30.10 -4.06
C PRO A 23 16.64 29.09 -3.00
N SER A 24 15.90 29.57 -2.02
CA SER A 24 15.36 28.71 -0.98
C SER A 24 14.33 27.72 -1.54
N LEU A 25 14.10 26.59 -0.86
CA LEU A 25 13.07 25.62 -1.26
C LEU A 25 11.69 26.28 -1.36
N ALA A 26 11.38 27.20 -0.46
CA ALA A 26 10.12 27.94 -0.44
C ALA A 26 9.93 28.82 -1.68
N GLU A 27 10.99 29.51 -2.13
CA GLU A 27 10.96 30.34 -3.34
C GLU A 27 10.68 29.54 -4.61
N VAL A 28 11.34 28.37 -4.75
CA VAL A 28 11.11 27.50 -5.92
C VAL A 28 9.74 26.82 -5.82
N ALA A 29 9.30 26.47 -4.61
CA ALA A 29 7.95 25.94 -4.36
C ALA A 29 6.83 26.91 -4.72
N ALA A 30 7.01 28.22 -4.44
CA ALA A 30 6.05 29.25 -4.80
C ALA A 30 5.87 29.40 -6.32
N GLN A 31 6.90 29.05 -7.11
CA GLN A 31 6.86 29.10 -8.57
C GLN A 31 6.18 27.86 -9.20
N PHE A 32 5.93 26.80 -8.42
CA PHE A 32 5.29 25.60 -8.89
C PHE A 32 3.75 25.70 -8.77
N PRO A 33 3.01 25.73 -9.89
CA PRO A 33 1.57 25.94 -9.84
C PRO A 33 0.85 24.69 -9.35
N ARG A 34 0.01 24.85 -8.32
CA ARG A 34 -0.83 23.76 -7.79
C ARG A 34 -1.66 23.04 -8.84
N ALA A 35 -2.14 23.77 -9.84
CA ALA A 35 -2.89 23.21 -10.95
C ALA A 35 -2.13 22.13 -11.73
N ALA A 36 -0.78 22.14 -11.71
CA ALA A 36 0.03 21.10 -12.35
C ALA A 36 -0.13 19.71 -11.68
N LEU A 37 -0.58 19.65 -10.42
CA LEU A 37 -0.89 18.41 -9.72
C LEU A 37 -2.24 17.81 -10.15
N GLY A 38 -3.06 18.56 -10.90
CA GLY A 38 -4.41 18.15 -11.31
C GLY A 38 -5.43 18.21 -10.18
N ARG A 39 -6.54 17.46 -10.32
CA ARG A 39 -7.69 17.49 -9.40
C ARG A 39 -7.57 16.54 -8.18
N SER A 40 -6.37 16.03 -7.89
CA SER A 40 -6.20 15.03 -6.82
C SER A 40 -5.89 15.70 -5.48
N ASP A 41 -6.84 15.63 -4.56
CA ASP A 41 -6.70 16.21 -3.21
C ASP A 41 -5.53 15.58 -2.44
N HIS A 42 -5.39 14.25 -2.47
CA HIS A 42 -4.28 13.56 -1.82
C HIS A 42 -2.91 13.95 -2.37
N LEU A 43 -2.80 14.23 -3.68
CA LEU A 43 -1.53 14.65 -4.28
C LEU A 43 -1.15 16.07 -3.84
N GLY A 44 -2.14 16.97 -3.74
CA GLY A 44 -1.96 18.31 -3.19
C GLY A 44 -1.51 18.26 -1.73
N ARG A 45 -2.23 17.52 -0.89
CA ARG A 45 -1.88 17.34 0.54
C ARG A 45 -0.50 16.72 0.71
N LEU A 46 -0.12 15.74 -0.11
CA LEU A 46 1.23 15.17 -0.11
C LEU A 46 2.30 16.20 -0.43
N PHE A 47 2.09 17.03 -1.45
CA PHE A 47 3.03 18.10 -1.77
C PHE A 47 3.18 19.09 -0.60
N ASP A 48 2.07 19.53 0.00
CA ASP A 48 2.06 20.42 1.18
C ASP A 48 2.86 19.85 2.34
N TYR A 49 2.54 18.60 2.69
CA TYR A 49 3.15 17.91 3.81
C TYR A 49 4.66 17.74 3.63
N LEU A 50 5.08 17.32 2.42
CA LEU A 50 6.50 17.20 2.10
C LEU A 50 7.20 18.56 2.08
N LEU A 51 6.55 19.62 1.60
CA LEU A 51 7.11 20.97 1.58
C LEU A 51 7.38 21.49 2.98
N ASP A 52 6.40 21.40 3.88
CA ASP A 52 6.54 21.82 5.27
C ASP A 52 7.66 21.06 6.00
N LYS A 53 7.66 19.73 5.91
CA LYS A 53 8.69 18.87 6.53
C LYS A 53 10.09 19.17 5.99
N SER A 54 10.20 19.40 4.68
CA SER A 54 11.48 19.69 4.03
C SER A 54 12.03 21.07 4.39
N GLN A 55 11.17 22.08 4.59
CA GLN A 55 11.58 23.40 5.07
C GLN A 55 12.11 23.33 6.50
N ARG A 56 11.52 22.48 7.34
CA ARG A 56 11.98 22.23 8.72
C ARG A 56 13.20 21.31 8.81
N GLY A 57 13.64 20.72 7.69
CA GLY A 57 14.76 19.77 7.66
C GLY A 57 14.46 18.44 8.37
N GLU A 58 13.19 18.10 8.56
CA GLU A 58 12.78 16.89 9.26
C GLU A 58 12.80 15.66 8.33
N VAL A 59 13.25 14.52 8.86
CA VAL A 59 13.17 13.25 8.14
C VAL A 59 11.73 12.76 8.18
N CYS A 60 11.16 12.58 6.98
CA CYS A 60 9.80 12.08 6.84
C CYS A 60 9.78 10.57 6.65
N ARG A 61 9.07 9.83 7.51
CA ARG A 61 8.90 8.38 7.34
C ARG A 61 7.65 8.08 6.51
N GLU A 62 7.67 6.93 5.87
CA GLU A 62 6.55 6.47 5.04
C GLU A 62 5.26 6.28 5.84
N VAL A 63 5.37 5.75 7.06
CA VAL A 63 4.24 5.51 7.97
C VAL A 63 3.59 6.83 8.40
N ASP A 64 4.39 7.87 8.66
CA ASP A 64 3.87 9.18 9.05
C ASP A 64 3.01 9.79 7.93
N ILE A 65 3.45 9.66 6.68
CA ILE A 65 2.67 10.09 5.50
C ILE A 65 1.36 9.30 5.39
N LEU A 66 1.39 8.00 5.68
CA LEU A 66 0.20 7.16 5.56
C LEU A 66 -0.88 7.56 6.57
N ILE A 67 -0.47 7.89 7.80
CA ILE A 67 -1.36 8.35 8.85
C ILE A 67 -1.87 9.75 8.52
N ASP A 68 -0.97 10.71 8.29
CA ASP A 68 -1.32 12.13 8.21
C ASP A 68 -2.09 12.50 6.92
N ILE A 69 -1.87 11.76 5.82
CA ILE A 69 -2.45 12.10 4.51
C ILE A 69 -3.56 11.15 4.10
N PHE A 70 -3.40 9.86 4.40
CA PHE A 70 -4.36 8.82 3.99
C PHE A 70 -5.26 8.36 5.14
N GLY A 71 -5.00 8.78 6.39
CA GLY A 71 -5.81 8.41 7.54
C GLY A 71 -5.71 6.93 7.91
N LYS A 72 -4.64 6.24 7.46
CA LYS A 72 -4.47 4.79 7.66
C LYS A 72 -3.47 4.53 8.78
N ALA A 73 -3.87 3.73 9.75
CA ALA A 73 -3.06 3.39 10.92
C ALA A 73 -3.13 1.89 11.24
N GLY A 74 -2.25 1.41 12.11
CA GLY A 74 -2.25 0.02 12.56
C GLY A 74 -1.73 -0.97 11.50
N ALA A 75 -2.27 -2.19 11.50
CA ALA A 75 -1.81 -3.26 10.61
C ALA A 75 -1.99 -2.92 9.12
N ASP A 76 -3.06 -2.18 8.78
CA ASP A 76 -3.34 -1.76 7.41
C ASP A 76 -2.24 -0.86 6.84
N ALA A 77 -1.51 -0.13 7.70
CA ALA A 77 -0.45 0.77 7.28
C ALA A 77 0.82 0.06 6.81
N LEU A 78 1.10 -1.15 7.32
CA LEU A 78 2.30 -1.92 6.98
C LEU A 78 2.24 -2.50 5.56
N LEU A 79 1.04 -2.77 5.06
CA LEU A 79 0.83 -3.40 3.74
C LEU A 79 0.47 -2.38 2.65
N ASP A 80 0.32 -1.11 3.01
CA ASP A 80 -0.19 -0.09 2.09
C ASP A 80 0.90 0.50 1.19
N ALA A 81 0.66 0.46 -0.13
CA ALA A 81 1.57 1.03 -1.13
C ALA A 81 1.22 2.47 -1.55
N SER A 82 0.19 3.09 -0.96
CA SER A 82 -0.36 4.39 -1.36
C SER A 82 0.70 5.49 -1.31
N THR A 83 1.50 5.56 -0.25
CA THR A 83 2.59 6.55 -0.14
C THR A 83 3.54 6.46 -1.33
N ARG A 84 4.04 5.26 -1.64
CA ARG A 84 4.97 5.04 -2.77
C ARG A 84 4.33 5.41 -4.11
N VAL A 85 3.07 5.05 -4.31
CA VAL A 85 2.30 5.36 -5.53
C VAL A 85 2.13 6.86 -5.71
N TYR A 86 1.68 7.57 -4.68
CA TYR A 86 1.44 9.02 -4.76
C TYR A 86 2.73 9.82 -4.86
N VAL A 87 3.81 9.40 -4.18
CA VAL A 87 5.13 10.02 -4.35
C VAL A 87 5.67 9.81 -5.77
N HIS A 88 5.47 8.63 -6.37
CA HIS A 88 5.81 8.40 -7.77
C HIS A 88 5.01 9.28 -8.73
N ARG A 89 3.70 9.41 -8.50
CA ARG A 89 2.84 10.32 -9.27
C ARG A 89 3.27 11.77 -9.11
N LEU A 90 3.65 12.18 -7.91
CA LEU A 90 4.13 13.53 -7.63
C LEU A 90 5.40 13.83 -8.43
N ARG A 91 6.40 12.93 -8.38
CA ARG A 91 7.62 13.04 -9.21
C ARG A 91 7.27 13.21 -10.69
N LYS A 92 6.41 12.33 -11.22
CA LYS A 92 5.98 12.38 -12.62
C LYS A 92 5.30 13.70 -12.97
N LYS A 93 4.45 14.24 -12.09
CA LYS A 93 3.77 15.53 -12.31
C LYS A 93 4.74 16.72 -12.29
N MET A 94 5.73 16.68 -11.41
CA MET A 94 6.79 17.69 -11.39
C MET A 94 7.61 17.61 -12.68
N ASP A 95 8.01 16.41 -13.11
CA ASP A 95 8.73 16.19 -14.36
C ASP A 95 7.94 16.66 -15.59
N GLU A 96 6.63 16.35 -15.67
CA GLU A 96 5.74 16.82 -16.73
C GLU A 96 5.68 18.36 -16.79
N PHE A 97 5.57 19.02 -15.63
CA PHE A 97 5.55 20.48 -15.56
C PHE A 97 6.87 21.10 -16.04
N TYR A 98 8.02 20.59 -15.54
CA TYR A 98 9.33 21.10 -15.92
C TYR A 98 9.78 20.69 -17.33
N ALA A 99 9.13 19.70 -17.95
CA ALA A 99 9.31 19.38 -19.36
C ALA A 99 8.54 20.33 -20.29
N GLY A 100 7.45 20.93 -19.82
CA GLY A 100 6.62 21.86 -20.59
C GLY A 100 6.70 23.30 -20.05
N PRO A 101 5.67 23.79 -19.32
CA PRO A 101 5.59 25.19 -18.89
C PRO A 101 6.77 25.68 -18.03
N GLY A 102 7.37 24.79 -17.23
CA GLY A 102 8.50 25.10 -16.35
C GLY A 102 9.88 24.92 -16.99
N ASN A 103 9.97 24.60 -18.29
CA ASN A 103 11.23 24.21 -18.93
C ASN A 103 12.31 25.31 -18.89
N GLY A 104 11.92 26.58 -18.85
CA GLY A 104 12.83 27.74 -18.77
C GLY A 104 13.31 28.10 -17.37
N GLN A 105 12.88 27.39 -16.31
CA GLN A 105 13.28 27.72 -14.94
C GLN A 105 14.69 27.20 -14.62
N ALA A 106 15.55 28.07 -14.10
CA ALA A 106 16.94 27.74 -13.71
C ALA A 106 17.02 26.79 -12.50
N TYR A 107 15.94 26.67 -11.73
CA TYR A 107 15.84 25.77 -10.60
C TYR A 107 14.52 25.01 -10.68
N ARG A 108 14.55 23.72 -10.35
CA ARG A 108 13.36 22.87 -10.29
C ARG A 108 13.20 22.22 -8.94
N LEU A 109 11.94 22.01 -8.55
CA LEU A 109 11.61 21.12 -7.46
C LEU A 109 11.73 19.67 -7.94
N MET A 110 12.21 18.81 -7.04
CA MET A 110 12.21 17.37 -7.24
C MET A 110 12.01 16.64 -5.91
N VAL A 111 11.58 15.38 -5.99
CA VAL A 111 11.65 14.44 -4.85
C VAL A 111 12.73 13.40 -5.15
N PRO A 112 13.86 13.37 -4.42
CA PRO A 112 14.93 12.39 -4.64
C PRO A 112 14.43 10.94 -4.53
N LYS A 113 15.07 10.00 -5.24
CA LYS A 113 14.68 8.59 -5.20
C LYS A 113 14.93 7.99 -3.82
N GLY A 114 13.96 7.25 -3.29
CA GLY A 114 14.06 6.63 -1.96
C GLY A 114 13.85 7.60 -0.80
N GLU A 115 13.70 8.90 -1.08
CA GLU A 115 13.48 9.92 -0.07
C GLU A 115 12.06 10.47 -0.13
N TYR A 116 11.57 10.89 1.02
CA TYR A 116 10.28 11.53 1.22
C TYR A 116 10.47 13.00 1.60
N ARG A 117 11.16 13.76 0.75
CA ARG A 117 11.37 15.20 0.90
C ARG A 117 11.42 15.91 -0.44
N LEU A 118 11.13 17.19 -0.45
CA LEU A 118 11.35 18.07 -1.61
C LEU A 118 12.77 18.63 -1.56
N ALA A 119 13.39 18.72 -2.73
CA ALA A 119 14.71 19.28 -2.94
C ALA A 119 14.71 20.22 -4.13
N VAL A 120 15.62 21.18 -4.11
CA VAL A 120 15.88 22.09 -5.24
C VAL A 120 17.07 21.56 -6.03
N GLU A 121 16.90 21.45 -7.34
CA GLU A 121 17.97 21.10 -8.27
C GLU A 121 18.19 22.27 -9.24
N GLY A 122 19.46 22.70 -9.36
CA GLY A 122 19.86 23.71 -10.33
C GLY A 122 19.97 23.11 -11.72
N ARG A 123 19.35 23.77 -12.70
CA ARG A 123 19.43 23.46 -14.12
C ARG A 123 20.29 24.51 -14.80
N ALA A 124 21.36 24.08 -15.46
CA ALA A 124 22.07 24.96 -16.38
C ALA A 124 21.14 25.25 -17.57
N LEU A 125 20.58 26.46 -17.60
CA LEU A 125 19.84 26.94 -18.76
C LEU A 125 20.82 27.01 -19.95
N PRO A 126 20.53 26.41 -21.11
CA PRO A 126 21.41 26.57 -22.26
C PRO A 126 21.44 28.05 -22.65
N PRO A 127 22.62 28.71 -22.68
CA PRO A 127 22.74 30.00 -23.34
C PRO A 127 22.55 29.78 -24.84
N ASP A 128 21.81 30.68 -25.49
CA ASP A 128 21.71 30.71 -26.94
C ASP A 128 23.12 30.72 -27.57
N ALA A 129 23.31 29.78 -28.50
CA ALA A 129 24.41 29.56 -29.44
C ALA A 129 25.71 30.40 -29.32
N GLU A 130 26.83 29.76 -28.93
CA GLU A 130 28.05 29.67 -29.76
C GLU A 130 29.09 28.66 -29.21
N ALA A 131 29.44 27.73 -30.09
CA ALA A 131 30.68 26.93 -30.25
C ALA A 131 31.66 26.65 -29.07
N THR A 132 31.72 25.34 -28.76
CA THR A 132 32.93 24.50 -28.48
C THR A 132 33.63 24.57 -27.12
N ALA A 133 33.39 23.54 -26.30
CA ALA A 133 34.46 22.73 -25.71
C ALA A 133 33.94 21.33 -25.35
N VAL A 134 34.65 20.30 -25.79
CA VAL A 134 34.27 18.89 -25.69
C VAL A 134 34.89 18.27 -24.42
N SER A 135 34.02 17.80 -23.52
CA SER A 135 34.14 16.66 -22.59
C SER A 135 35.20 16.66 -21.44
N PRO A 136 34.94 15.93 -20.32
CA PRO A 136 34.90 14.46 -20.37
C PRO A 136 33.61 13.84 -19.81
N SER A 137 33.04 12.96 -20.64
CA SER A 137 32.41 11.68 -20.33
C SER A 137 31.71 11.50 -18.97
N SER A 138 30.39 11.47 -19.00
CA SER A 138 29.66 10.33 -18.43
C SER A 138 29.10 9.52 -19.60
N ARG A 139 29.76 8.39 -19.87
CA ARG A 139 29.30 7.43 -20.88
C ARG A 139 27.97 6.86 -20.40
N TRP A 140 26.88 7.28 -21.02
CA TRP A 140 25.66 6.48 -21.04
C TRP A 140 25.13 6.36 -22.47
N SER A 141 25.98 5.85 -23.35
CA SER A 141 25.57 5.27 -24.64
C SER A 141 25.54 3.74 -24.53
N GLY A 142 24.57 3.10 -25.20
CA GLY A 142 24.45 1.64 -25.36
C GLY A 142 23.79 0.85 -24.21
N GLY A 143 23.92 1.27 -22.95
CA GLY A 143 23.39 0.52 -21.80
C GLY A 143 21.89 0.67 -21.54
N ARG A 144 21.26 1.75 -22.05
CA ARG A 144 19.85 2.08 -21.76
C ARG A 144 18.87 1.07 -22.36
N TRP A 145 19.15 0.58 -23.57
CA TRP A 145 18.32 -0.44 -24.21
C TRP A 145 18.54 -1.83 -23.60
N ARG A 146 19.76 -2.15 -23.16
CA ARG A 146 20.05 -3.39 -22.40
C ARG A 146 19.43 -3.37 -21.00
N LEU A 147 19.38 -2.20 -20.35
CA LEU A 147 18.67 -1.99 -19.08
C LEU A 147 17.15 -1.99 -19.25
N LEU A 148 16.62 -1.48 -20.37
CA LEU A 148 15.19 -1.55 -20.70
C LEU A 148 14.78 -2.99 -21.07
N ILE A 149 15.60 -3.74 -21.81
CA ILE A 149 15.37 -5.17 -22.10
C ILE A 149 15.53 -6.00 -20.82
N ALA A 150 16.48 -5.69 -19.95
CA ALA A 150 16.62 -6.34 -18.65
C ALA A 150 15.48 -5.99 -17.68
N MET A 151 14.96 -4.74 -17.71
CA MET A 151 13.77 -4.34 -16.95
C MET A 151 12.50 -4.97 -17.50
N LEU A 152 12.36 -5.09 -18.82
CA LEU A 152 11.20 -5.74 -19.44
C LEU A 152 11.26 -7.26 -19.22
N GLY A 153 12.46 -7.85 -19.27
CA GLY A 153 12.71 -9.25 -18.94
C GLY A 153 12.45 -9.55 -17.46
N SER A 154 12.85 -8.66 -16.54
CA SER A 154 12.57 -8.82 -15.11
C SER A 154 11.11 -8.54 -14.75
N ALA A 155 10.44 -7.62 -15.45
CA ALA A 155 9.00 -7.40 -15.32
C ALA A 155 8.20 -8.59 -15.87
N ALA A 156 8.61 -9.16 -17.00
CA ALA A 156 8.00 -10.37 -17.56
C ALA A 156 8.24 -11.59 -16.68
N LEU A 157 9.45 -11.75 -16.12
CA LEU A 157 9.77 -12.81 -15.17
C LEU A 157 9.01 -12.61 -13.85
N GLY A 158 8.88 -11.39 -13.36
CA GLY A 158 8.07 -11.06 -12.19
C GLY A 158 6.59 -11.36 -12.43
N ALA A 159 6.04 -10.97 -13.58
CA ALA A 159 4.67 -11.31 -13.97
C ALA A 159 4.48 -12.83 -14.11
N ALA A 160 5.45 -13.55 -14.69
CA ALA A 160 5.42 -15.01 -14.80
C ALA A 160 5.48 -15.69 -13.43
N VAL A 161 6.29 -15.17 -12.49
CA VAL A 161 6.36 -15.68 -11.11
C VAL A 161 5.08 -15.37 -10.34
N ILE A 162 4.47 -14.19 -10.54
CA ILE A 162 3.17 -13.84 -9.93
C ILE A 162 2.06 -14.73 -10.50
N LEU A 163 2.01 -14.94 -11.82
CA LEU A 163 1.02 -15.81 -12.47
C LEU A 163 1.23 -17.28 -12.08
N ALA A 164 2.48 -17.75 -12.01
CA ALA A 164 2.81 -19.09 -11.54
C ALA A 164 2.46 -19.25 -10.05
N GLY A 165 2.72 -18.24 -9.22
CA GLY A 165 2.36 -18.21 -7.81
C GLY A 165 0.85 -18.19 -7.59
N GLN A 166 0.11 -17.40 -8.38
CA GLN A 166 -1.35 -17.41 -8.38
C GLN A 166 -1.91 -18.76 -8.84
N SER A 167 -1.31 -19.39 -9.85
CA SER A 167 -1.68 -20.74 -10.30
C SER A 167 -1.39 -21.80 -9.23
N LEU A 168 -0.25 -21.68 -8.53
CA LEU A 168 0.13 -22.61 -7.47
C LEU A 168 -0.72 -22.42 -6.20
N TRP A 169 -1.19 -21.20 -5.92
CA TRP A 169 -2.12 -20.91 -4.83
C TRP A 169 -3.57 -21.22 -5.19
N SER A 170 -4.01 -20.98 -6.43
CA SER A 170 -5.35 -21.39 -6.90
C SER A 170 -5.48 -22.91 -6.98
N SER A 171 -4.40 -23.62 -7.32
CA SER A 171 -4.38 -25.10 -7.31
C SER A 171 -4.49 -25.71 -5.91
N ARG A 172 -4.49 -24.89 -4.85
CA ARG A 172 -4.76 -25.33 -3.46
C ARG A 172 -6.21 -25.17 -3.05
N ASP A 173 -7.10 -24.76 -3.96
CA ASP A 173 -8.54 -24.79 -3.71
C ASP A 173 -8.98 -26.25 -3.54
N GLY A 174 -9.07 -26.71 -2.28
CA GLY A 174 -9.67 -28.00 -1.93
C GLY A 174 -11.10 -28.17 -2.46
N LEU A 175 -11.71 -27.06 -2.87
CA LEU A 175 -12.98 -26.98 -3.58
C LEU A 175 -12.95 -27.72 -4.93
N ASP A 176 -11.83 -27.78 -5.66
CA ASP A 176 -11.78 -28.51 -6.94
C ASP A 176 -11.93 -30.03 -6.74
N ARG A 177 -11.32 -30.56 -5.69
CA ARG A 177 -11.56 -31.96 -5.27
C ARG A 177 -13.01 -32.18 -4.87
N ALA A 178 -13.62 -31.23 -4.16
CA ALA A 178 -15.04 -31.31 -3.80
C ALA A 178 -15.94 -31.26 -5.06
N ARG A 179 -15.69 -30.33 -5.99
CA ARG A 179 -16.42 -30.18 -7.27
C ARG A 179 -16.33 -31.41 -8.16
N GLN A 180 -15.21 -32.12 -8.14
CA GLN A 180 -15.00 -33.37 -8.89
C GLN A 180 -15.55 -34.62 -8.19
N SER A 181 -15.96 -34.50 -6.93
CA SER A 181 -16.49 -35.64 -6.17
C SER A 181 -17.85 -36.08 -6.71
N HIS A 182 -18.14 -37.37 -6.63
CA HIS A 182 -19.41 -37.94 -7.08
C HIS A 182 -20.64 -37.38 -6.36
N VAL A 183 -20.47 -36.86 -5.13
CA VAL A 183 -21.56 -36.29 -4.33
C VAL A 183 -21.93 -34.90 -4.83
N TRP A 184 -20.94 -34.05 -5.12
CA TRP A 184 -21.19 -32.63 -5.45
C TRP A 184 -21.27 -32.35 -6.95
N ALA A 185 -20.56 -33.11 -7.79
CA ALA A 185 -20.51 -32.88 -9.24
C ALA A 185 -21.91 -32.85 -9.89
N PRO A 186 -22.85 -33.77 -9.57
CA PRO A 186 -24.19 -33.76 -10.18
C PRO A 186 -25.01 -32.53 -9.79
N LEU A 187 -24.84 -32.03 -8.56
CA LEU A 187 -25.58 -30.87 -8.04
C LEU A 187 -25.12 -29.56 -8.70
N LEU A 188 -23.84 -29.47 -9.06
CA LEU A 188 -23.25 -28.29 -9.73
C LEU A 188 -23.59 -28.22 -11.22
N GLY A 189 -23.93 -29.35 -11.86
CA GLY A 189 -24.28 -29.42 -13.28
C GLY A 189 -25.74 -29.07 -13.60
N VAL A 190 -26.59 -28.84 -12.58
CA VAL A 190 -28.03 -28.62 -12.77
C VAL A 190 -28.29 -27.20 -13.28
N ARG A 191 -28.98 -27.07 -14.43
CA ARG A 191 -29.39 -25.76 -14.99
C ARG A 191 -30.58 -25.10 -14.28
N ARG A 192 -31.16 -25.78 -13.31
CA ARG A 192 -32.26 -25.26 -12.47
C ARG A 192 -31.66 -24.55 -11.25
N PRO A 193 -32.34 -23.54 -10.68
CA PRO A 193 -31.87 -22.87 -9.47
C PRO A 193 -31.66 -23.87 -8.33
N LEU A 194 -30.41 -24.03 -7.88
CA LEU A 194 -30.07 -24.85 -6.73
C LEU A 194 -30.44 -24.09 -5.45
N THR A 195 -31.50 -24.51 -4.76
CA THR A 195 -31.87 -23.96 -3.45
C THR A 195 -31.28 -24.85 -2.37
N ILE A 196 -30.41 -24.30 -1.54
CA ILE A 196 -29.87 -24.99 -0.36
C ILE A 196 -30.76 -24.63 0.82
N VAL A 197 -31.37 -25.64 1.44
CA VAL A 197 -32.17 -25.48 2.67
C VAL A 197 -31.41 -26.16 3.80
N PRO A 198 -30.77 -25.42 4.72
CA PRO A 198 -30.21 -26.01 5.94
C PRO A 198 -31.34 -26.55 6.81
N GLY A 199 -31.26 -27.83 7.22
CA GLY A 199 -32.41 -28.60 7.69
C GLY A 199 -32.31 -29.19 9.10
N ASP A 200 -31.23 -28.95 9.85
CA ASP A 200 -31.09 -29.46 11.21
C ASP A 200 -31.44 -28.38 12.24
N TYR A 201 -32.74 -28.28 12.53
CA TYR A 201 -33.18 -27.50 13.69
C TYR A 201 -32.98 -28.33 14.96
N TYR A 202 -32.15 -27.83 15.87
CA TYR A 202 -32.06 -28.34 17.23
C TYR A 202 -33.10 -27.61 18.10
N ILE A 203 -34.08 -28.36 18.62
CA ILE A 203 -35.18 -27.84 19.44
C ILE A 203 -34.97 -28.30 20.89
N MET A 204 -35.16 -27.38 21.82
CA MET A 204 -35.01 -27.63 23.26
C MET A 204 -36.36 -27.45 23.95
N GLY A 205 -36.54 -28.13 25.08
CA GLY A 205 -37.67 -27.86 25.96
C GLY A 205 -37.36 -26.67 26.84
N GLU A 206 -38.27 -25.71 26.90
CA GLU A 206 -38.31 -24.70 27.95
C GLU A 206 -39.23 -25.19 29.07
N GLN A 207 -38.67 -25.30 30.27
CA GLN A 207 -39.33 -25.75 31.48
C GLN A 207 -39.41 -24.58 32.46
N ASP A 208 -40.57 -24.43 33.06
CA ASP A 208 -40.74 -23.52 34.19
C ASP A 208 -40.27 -24.23 35.47
N GLU A 209 -39.68 -23.50 36.42
CA GLU A 209 -38.98 -24.08 37.59
C GLU A 209 -39.86 -25.04 38.42
N MET A 210 -41.19 -24.97 38.27
CA MET A 210 -42.18 -25.77 38.99
C MET A 210 -42.86 -26.88 38.19
N ALA A 211 -42.60 -27.02 36.88
CA ALA A 211 -43.28 -28.00 36.03
C ALA A 211 -42.51 -29.33 35.95
N LEU A 212 -43.19 -30.49 35.78
CA LEU A 212 -42.54 -31.80 35.59
C LEU A 212 -42.22 -32.13 34.11
N ALA A 213 -42.73 -31.34 33.17
CA ALA A 213 -42.59 -31.54 31.73
C ALA A 213 -42.28 -30.19 31.06
N PRO A 214 -41.62 -30.17 29.88
CA PRO A 214 -41.39 -28.93 29.16
C PRO A 214 -42.73 -28.29 28.78
N ASN A 215 -42.96 -27.06 29.22
CA ASN A 215 -44.19 -26.33 28.92
C ASN A 215 -44.20 -25.81 27.48
N ARG A 216 -43.02 -25.69 26.86
CA ARG A 216 -42.86 -25.12 25.52
C ARG A 216 -41.64 -25.67 24.82
N LEU A 217 -41.74 -25.85 23.50
CA LEU A 217 -40.59 -26.09 22.64
C LEU A 217 -40.02 -24.76 22.15
N VAL A 218 -38.71 -24.57 22.30
CA VAL A 218 -38.01 -23.34 21.93
C VAL A 218 -36.89 -23.64 20.95
N ARG A 219 -36.78 -22.80 19.92
CA ARG A 219 -35.68 -22.78 18.97
C ARG A 219 -34.84 -21.54 19.20
N ASP A 220 -33.57 -21.73 19.56
CA ASP A 220 -32.57 -20.66 19.63
C ASP A 220 -31.55 -20.86 18.52
N PHE A 221 -31.55 -19.98 17.51
CA PHE A 221 -30.71 -20.05 16.30
C PHE A 221 -29.19 -20.14 16.57
N SER A 222 -28.73 -19.77 17.77
CA SER A 222 -27.32 -19.90 18.16
C SER A 222 -26.93 -21.34 18.54
N ILE A 223 -27.92 -22.18 18.87
CA ILE A 223 -27.72 -23.57 19.31
C ILE A 223 -28.14 -24.50 18.16
N ASN A 224 -27.20 -25.21 17.56
CA ASN A 224 -27.46 -26.12 16.44
C ASN A 224 -27.14 -27.58 16.77
N SER A 225 -26.64 -27.85 17.97
CA SER A 225 -26.34 -29.20 18.43
C SER A 225 -26.45 -29.32 19.94
N ARG A 226 -26.55 -30.57 20.42
CA ARG A 226 -26.47 -30.90 21.85
C ARG A 226 -25.19 -30.35 22.51
N ALA A 227 -24.06 -30.46 21.83
CA ALA A 227 -22.79 -29.94 22.33
C ALA A 227 -22.79 -28.41 22.49
N ASP A 228 -23.52 -27.69 21.62
CA ASP A 228 -23.67 -26.24 21.74
C ASP A 228 -24.58 -25.86 22.92
N LEU A 229 -25.66 -26.62 23.14
CA LEU A 229 -26.51 -26.43 24.32
C LEU A 229 -25.72 -26.70 25.60
N GLU A 230 -24.99 -27.82 25.68
CA GLU A 230 -24.16 -28.16 26.82
C GLU A 230 -23.12 -27.07 27.11
N ARG A 231 -22.42 -26.56 26.09
CA ARG A 231 -21.52 -25.41 26.25
C ARG A 231 -22.24 -24.18 26.79
N ARG A 232 -23.42 -23.86 26.25
CA ARG A 232 -24.21 -22.70 26.70
C ARG A 232 -24.65 -22.82 28.16
N LEU A 233 -25.01 -24.02 28.62
CA LEU A 233 -25.39 -24.30 30.01
C LEU A 233 -24.19 -24.27 30.97
N ILE A 234 -22.99 -24.55 30.47
CA ILE A 234 -21.74 -24.38 31.23
C ILE A 234 -21.44 -22.89 31.41
N ASP A 235 -21.53 -22.11 30.32
CA ASP A 235 -21.25 -20.67 30.31
C ASP A 235 -22.27 -19.87 31.13
N ASP A 236 -23.54 -20.29 31.12
CA ASP A 236 -24.62 -19.65 31.88
C ASP A 236 -25.40 -20.68 32.72
N PRO A 237 -24.96 -20.95 33.96
CA PRO A 237 -25.56 -21.95 34.82
C PRO A 237 -27.04 -21.68 35.17
N ALA A 238 -27.50 -20.44 35.11
CA ALA A 238 -28.89 -20.08 35.43
C ALA A 238 -29.87 -20.67 34.41
N LEU A 239 -29.41 -20.95 33.20
CA LEU A 239 -30.23 -21.53 32.14
C LEU A 239 -30.51 -23.04 32.33
N ARG A 240 -29.80 -23.73 33.25
CA ARG A 240 -29.99 -25.17 33.50
C ARG A 240 -31.37 -25.52 34.03
N ASN A 241 -31.98 -24.62 34.80
CA ASN A 241 -33.33 -24.83 35.33
C ASN A 241 -34.41 -24.52 34.30
N ARG A 242 -34.03 -23.88 33.19
CA ARG A 242 -34.96 -23.37 32.17
C ARG A 242 -34.96 -24.20 30.89
N TYR A 243 -33.82 -24.75 30.48
CA TYR A 243 -33.71 -25.52 29.25
C TYR A 243 -33.38 -26.99 29.51
N ILE A 244 -34.15 -27.87 28.88
CA ILE A 244 -33.94 -29.32 28.87
C ILE A 244 -33.66 -29.80 27.44
N ASP A 245 -32.65 -30.67 27.30
CA ASP A 245 -32.40 -31.37 26.05
C ASP A 245 -33.48 -32.43 25.83
N LEU A 246 -34.16 -32.36 24.70
CA LEU A 246 -35.19 -33.33 24.32
C LEU A 246 -34.70 -34.32 23.26
N ASP A 247 -33.45 -34.18 22.78
CA ASP A 247 -32.84 -34.89 21.65
C ASP A 247 -33.77 -35.00 20.42
N LEU A 248 -34.64 -34.00 20.25
CA LEU A 248 -35.58 -33.93 19.15
C LEU A 248 -34.83 -33.45 17.90
N ARG A 249 -34.65 -34.38 16.97
CA ARG A 249 -34.08 -34.13 15.64
C ARG A 249 -35.10 -34.53 14.59
N TYR A 250 -35.29 -33.68 13.58
CA TYR A 250 -36.18 -33.99 12.46
C TYR A 250 -35.61 -35.06 11.52
N LEU A 251 -34.30 -35.28 11.55
CA LEU A 251 -33.62 -36.28 10.72
C LEU A 251 -33.28 -37.50 11.58
N PRO A 252 -33.57 -38.72 11.10
CA PRO A 252 -33.21 -39.94 11.81
C PRO A 252 -31.69 -40.05 11.89
N THR A 253 -31.16 -40.05 13.11
CA THR A 253 -29.76 -40.36 13.39
C THR A 253 -29.61 -41.86 13.67
N ARG A 254 -28.56 -42.49 13.14
CA ARG A 254 -28.25 -43.86 13.56
C ARG A 254 -27.90 -43.87 15.06
N PRO A 255 -28.41 -44.84 15.83
CA PRO A 255 -28.06 -45.02 17.24
C PRO A 255 -26.58 -45.40 17.40
#